data_AF-A0A542IXG5-F1
#
_entry.id   AF-A0A542IXG5-F1
#
_cell.length_a   1.000
_cell.length_b   1.000
_cell.length_c   1.000
_cell.angle_alpha   90.00
_cell.angle_beta   90.00
_cell.angle_gamma   90.00
#
_symmetry.space_group_name_H-M   'P 1'
#
loop_
_entity.id
_entity.type
_entity.pdbx_description
1 polymer ?
#
loop_
_entity_poly.entity_id
_entity_poly.type
_entity_poly.pdbx_seq_one_letter_code
_entity_poly.pdbx_strand_id
1 'polypeptide(L)'
;MRELIPSGSLRGMLLPPTYGRHVTDSTEFTVLCVEIWSTGLVVNIQLASDGEPEPVIILQDHFGTDYSLRKSVNVGSRNLQVFTPSVPPGTRSLTVRSADDSHPRPVVTFAVPLMAVRDSRPESNDAGYPSPPELRRPA
;
A
#
# COMPACT_ATOMS: atom_id res chain seq x y z
N MET A 1 15.89 -5.70 12.35
CA MET A 1 15.10 -4.56 11.81
C MET A 1 15.21 -4.41 10.29
N ARG A 2 16.40 -4.59 9.67
CA ARG A 2 16.60 -4.50 8.21
C ARG A 2 15.83 -5.51 7.35
N GLU A 3 15.30 -6.59 7.91
CA GLU A 3 14.53 -7.61 7.18
C GLU A 3 13.00 -7.42 7.24
N LEU A 4 12.51 -6.38 7.91
CA LEU A 4 11.07 -6.12 8.11
C LEU A 4 10.50 -5.24 7.01
N ILE A 5 11.31 -4.33 6.48
CA ILE A 5 10.93 -3.34 5.49
C ILE A 5 11.19 -3.96 4.11
N PRO A 6 10.22 -3.92 3.16
CA PRO A 6 10.47 -4.35 1.79
C PRO A 6 11.70 -3.64 1.23
N SER A 7 12.60 -4.39 0.61
CA SER A 7 13.73 -3.79 -0.10
C SER A 7 13.20 -2.85 -1.18
N GLY A 8 13.62 -1.58 -1.23
CA GLY A 8 13.14 -0.63 -2.24
C GLY A 8 12.86 0.75 -1.68
N SER A 9 12.17 1.59 -2.47
CA SER A 9 11.77 2.94 -2.06
C SER A 9 10.28 3.02 -1.75
N LEU A 10 9.93 3.73 -0.68
CA LEU A 10 8.56 4.09 -0.36
C LEU A 10 8.07 5.11 -1.40
N ARG A 11 6.99 4.79 -2.11
CA ARG A 11 6.36 5.63 -3.14
C ARG A 11 5.19 6.43 -2.59
N GLY A 12 4.49 5.90 -1.58
CA GLY A 12 3.37 6.57 -0.96
C GLY A 12 2.85 5.81 0.26
N MET A 13 2.03 6.48 1.05
CA MET A 13 1.35 5.90 2.20
C MET A 13 -0.12 6.27 2.11
N LEU A 14 -0.98 5.25 2.17
CA LEU A 14 -2.42 5.40 2.17
C LEU A 14 -2.91 5.35 3.60
N LEU A 15 -3.60 6.41 4.02
CA LEU A 15 -4.23 6.47 5.32
C LEU A 15 -5.72 6.14 5.17
N PRO A 16 -6.29 5.41 6.13
CA PRO A 16 -7.70 5.07 6.07
C PRO A 16 -8.52 6.36 6.27
N PRO A 17 -9.68 6.51 5.59
CA PRO A 17 -10.53 7.67 5.77
C PRO A 17 -11.07 7.76 7.21
N THR A 18 -11.22 6.61 7.86
CA THR A 18 -11.57 6.46 9.26
C THR A 18 -10.79 5.31 9.87
N TYR A 19 -10.30 5.49 11.11
CA TYR A 19 -9.67 4.40 11.86
C TYR A 19 -10.78 3.59 12.56
N GLY A 20 -11.05 2.41 12.03
CA GLY A 20 -12.04 1.48 12.57
C GLY A 20 -11.38 0.32 13.31
N ARG A 21 -11.96 -0.06 14.44
CA ARG A 21 -11.59 -1.29 15.14
C ARG A 21 -12.41 -2.44 14.57
N HIS A 22 -11.74 -3.51 14.20
CA HIS A 22 -12.31 -4.70 13.56
C HIS A 22 -12.12 -5.89 14.48
N VAL A 23 -13.24 -6.56 14.79
CA VAL A 23 -13.27 -7.73 15.65
C VAL A 23 -13.64 -8.92 14.79
N THR A 24 -12.81 -9.94 14.80
CA THR A 24 -13.04 -11.23 14.15
C THR A 24 -13.20 -12.32 15.21
N ASP A 25 -13.48 -13.55 14.78
CA ASP A 25 -13.51 -14.69 15.69
C ASP A 25 -12.13 -15.00 16.31
N SER A 26 -11.04 -14.56 15.67
CA SER A 26 -9.66 -14.88 16.06
C SER A 26 -8.90 -13.73 16.73
N THR A 27 -9.21 -12.47 16.40
CA THR A 27 -8.41 -11.32 16.87
C THR A 27 -9.18 -10.00 16.77
N GLU A 28 -8.66 -8.97 17.41
CA GLU A 28 -9.14 -7.60 17.28
C GLU A 28 -8.00 -6.69 16.80
N PHE A 29 -8.27 -5.93 15.73
CA PHE A 29 -7.25 -5.12 15.08
C PHE A 29 -7.79 -3.84 14.42
N THR A 30 -6.88 -2.92 14.13
CA THR A 30 -7.14 -1.67 13.40
C THR A 30 -6.12 -1.54 12.29
N VAL A 31 -6.57 -1.35 11.04
CA VAL A 31 -5.65 -1.04 9.94
C VAL A 31 -5.27 0.44 10.02
N LEU A 32 -3.98 0.71 10.04
CA LEU A 32 -3.44 2.06 10.26
C LEU A 32 -3.03 2.73 8.96
N CYS A 33 -2.40 1.98 8.07
CA CYS A 33 -2.02 2.46 6.75
C CYS A 33 -1.70 1.30 5.81
N VAL A 34 -1.65 1.64 4.53
CA VAL A 34 -1.01 0.81 3.50
C VAL A 34 0.15 1.59 2.90
N GLU A 35 1.36 1.08 3.06
CA GLU A 35 2.56 1.65 2.46
C GLU A 35 2.75 1.04 1.07
N ILE A 36 2.92 1.89 0.06
CA ILE A 36 3.22 1.51 -1.30
C ILE A 36 4.73 1.58 -1.49
N TRP A 37 5.39 0.43 -1.57
CA TRP A 37 6.82 0.33 -1.84
C TRP A 37 7.06 -0.02 -3.31
N SER A 38 8.25 0.27 -3.84
CA SER A 38 8.59 -0.08 -5.23
C SER A 38 8.55 -1.57 -5.54
N THR A 39 8.65 -2.42 -4.51
CA THR A 39 8.73 -3.88 -4.61
C THR A 39 7.50 -4.60 -4.07
N GLY A 40 6.60 -3.89 -3.37
CA GLY A 40 5.43 -4.51 -2.75
C GLY A 40 4.56 -3.51 -1.99
N LEU A 41 3.69 -4.05 -1.16
CA LEU A 41 2.77 -3.31 -0.30
C LEU A 41 3.00 -3.75 1.15
N VAL A 42 2.87 -2.83 2.10
CA VAL A 42 2.89 -3.18 3.53
C VAL A 42 1.60 -2.69 4.16
N VAL A 43 0.83 -3.60 4.74
CA VAL A 43 -0.33 -3.24 5.57
C VAL A 43 0.16 -3.15 7.01
N ASN A 44 -0.01 -1.98 7.62
CA ASN A 44 0.38 -1.73 9.01
C ASN A 44 -0.86 -1.81 9.89
N ILE A 45 -0.81 -2.69 10.89
CA ILE A 45 -1.95 -3.08 11.70
C ILE A 45 -1.61 -2.89 13.18
N GLN A 46 -2.54 -2.29 13.92
CA GLN A 46 -2.53 -2.29 15.38
C GLN A 46 -3.39 -3.45 15.88
N LEU A 47 -2.82 -4.34 16.68
CA LEU A 47 -3.54 -5.37 17.43
C LEU A 47 -4.07 -4.80 18.75
N ALA A 48 -5.08 -5.45 19.34
CA ALA A 48 -5.63 -5.03 20.64
C ALA A 48 -4.58 -5.09 21.76
N SER A 49 -3.69 -6.09 21.73
CA SER A 49 -2.63 -6.27 22.72
C SER A 49 -1.38 -6.93 22.12
N ASP A 50 -0.29 -6.96 22.87
CA ASP A 50 0.94 -7.65 22.47
C ASP A 50 0.73 -9.16 22.57
N GLY A 51 1.00 -9.90 21.48
CA GLY A 51 0.85 -11.36 21.44
C GLY A 51 -0.51 -11.86 20.98
N GLU A 52 -1.43 -10.97 20.57
CA GLU A 52 -2.66 -11.35 19.87
C GLU A 52 -2.37 -12.16 18.60
N PRO A 53 -3.29 -13.05 18.18
CA PRO A 53 -3.20 -13.72 16.90
C PRO A 53 -3.10 -12.72 15.75
N GLU A 54 -2.25 -13.05 14.76
CA GLU A 54 -2.12 -12.24 13.55
C GLU A 54 -3.41 -12.32 12.73
N PRO A 55 -4.01 -11.18 12.33
CA PRO A 55 -5.22 -11.20 11.53
C PRO A 55 -4.92 -11.75 10.14
N VAL A 56 -5.77 -12.65 9.66
CA VAL A 56 -5.69 -13.12 8.28
C VAL A 56 -6.46 -12.12 7.41
N ILE A 57 -5.74 -11.40 6.55
CA ILE A 57 -6.33 -10.42 5.64
C ILE A 57 -6.06 -10.73 4.17
N ILE A 58 -6.99 -10.28 3.33
CA ILE A 58 -6.83 -10.24 1.88
C ILE A 58 -6.70 -8.78 1.46
N LEU A 59 -5.66 -8.48 0.69
CA LEU A 59 -5.50 -7.18 0.05
C LEU A 59 -5.93 -7.32 -1.41
N GLN A 60 -6.93 -6.53 -1.82
CA GLN A 60 -7.55 -6.63 -3.13
C GLN A 60 -7.64 -5.24 -3.78
N ASP A 61 -7.34 -5.11 -5.07
CA ASP A 61 -7.58 -3.84 -5.79
C ASP A 61 -8.99 -3.73 -6.39
N HIS A 62 -9.30 -2.56 -6.94
CA HIS A 62 -10.58 -2.29 -7.60
C HIS A 62 -10.86 -3.14 -8.85
N PHE A 63 -9.86 -3.84 -9.42
CA PHE A 63 -10.08 -4.79 -10.50
C PHE A 63 -10.47 -6.18 -9.98
N GLY A 64 -10.44 -6.40 -8.65
CA GLY A 64 -10.66 -7.69 -8.04
C GLY A 64 -9.40 -8.55 -7.94
N THR A 65 -8.21 -7.96 -8.16
CA THR A 65 -6.95 -8.69 -8.08
C THR A 65 -6.52 -8.82 -6.62
N ASP A 66 -6.30 -10.05 -6.17
CA ASP A 66 -5.77 -10.34 -4.84
C ASP A 66 -4.24 -10.33 -4.84
N TYR A 67 -3.66 -9.60 -3.90
CA TYR A 67 -2.22 -9.54 -3.71
C TYR A 67 -1.76 -10.70 -2.83
N SER A 68 -0.60 -11.26 -3.15
CA SER A 68 -0.07 -12.43 -2.42
C SER A 68 0.67 -11.99 -1.17
N LEU A 69 0.25 -12.48 0.00
CA LEU A 69 0.98 -12.33 1.26
C LEU A 69 2.34 -13.04 1.14
N ARG A 70 3.42 -12.32 1.44
CA ARG A 70 4.79 -12.85 1.43
C ARG A 70 5.35 -13.04 2.82
N LYS A 71 5.07 -12.11 3.71
CA LYS A 71 5.62 -12.09 5.08
C LYS A 71 4.65 -11.37 6.00
N SER A 72 4.50 -11.89 7.21
CA SER A 72 3.81 -11.23 8.32
C SER A 72 4.74 -11.23 9.51
N VAL A 73 4.70 -10.17 10.32
CA VAL A 73 5.56 -10.04 11.49
C VAL A 73 4.94 -9.16 12.56
N ASN A 74 4.99 -9.64 13.80
CA ASN A 74 4.62 -8.89 14.99
C ASN A 74 5.81 -8.17 15.61
N VAL A 75 5.62 -6.90 15.98
CA VAL A 75 6.57 -6.04 16.68
C VAL A 75 5.80 -5.38 17.83
N GLY A 76 5.78 -6.03 19.00
CA GLY A 76 4.82 -5.70 20.06
C GLY A 76 3.39 -5.91 19.56
N SER A 77 2.52 -4.93 19.77
CA SER A 77 1.14 -4.90 19.27
C SER A 77 1.00 -4.34 17.85
N ARG A 78 2.11 -4.18 17.12
CA ARG A 78 2.09 -3.85 15.69
C ARG A 78 2.27 -5.12 14.87
N ASN A 79 1.41 -5.34 13.89
CA ASN A 79 1.59 -6.37 12.87
C ASN A 79 1.85 -5.70 11.51
N LEU A 80 2.87 -6.17 10.80
CA LEU A 80 3.21 -5.71 9.46
C LEU A 80 3.07 -6.87 8.48
N GLN A 81 2.21 -6.70 7.48
CA GLN A 81 2.00 -7.72 6.44
C GLN A 81 2.46 -7.21 5.08
N VAL A 82 3.40 -7.93 4.49
CA VAL A 82 4.03 -7.59 3.20
C VAL A 82 3.36 -8.38 2.08
N PHE A 83 2.86 -7.68 1.08
CA PHE A 83 2.20 -8.23 -0.10
C PHE A 83 3.00 -7.92 -1.36
N THR A 84 2.89 -8.81 -2.35
CA THR A 84 3.47 -8.63 -3.69
C THR A 84 2.48 -9.01 -4.79
N PRO A 85 2.59 -8.43 -6.00
CA PRO A 85 3.53 -7.37 -6.39
C PRO A 85 3.19 -6.00 -5.78
N SER A 86 3.92 -4.95 -6.13
CA SER A 86 3.48 -3.57 -5.85
C SER A 86 2.24 -3.22 -6.69
N VAL A 87 1.64 -2.07 -6.41
CA VAL A 87 0.43 -1.57 -7.08
C VAL A 87 0.67 -1.40 -8.59
N PRO A 88 -0.13 -2.05 -9.46
CA PRO A 88 -0.07 -1.84 -10.90
C PRO A 88 -0.43 -0.39 -11.28
N PRO A 89 0.11 0.12 -12.41
CA PRO A 89 -0.33 1.40 -12.97
C PRO A 89 -1.84 1.40 -13.21
N GLY A 90 -2.50 2.50 -12.85
CA GLY A 90 -3.95 2.67 -13.04
C GLY A 90 -4.82 2.14 -11.91
N THR A 91 -4.25 1.51 -10.86
CA THR A 91 -5.01 1.16 -9.66
C THR A 91 -5.60 2.38 -8.97
N ARG A 92 -6.90 2.35 -8.68
CA ARG A 92 -7.66 3.47 -8.09
C ARG A 92 -8.01 3.27 -6.63
N SER A 93 -8.14 2.02 -6.20
CA SER A 93 -8.33 1.70 -4.79
C SER A 93 -7.72 0.36 -4.42
N LEU A 94 -7.41 0.25 -3.13
CA LEU A 94 -7.05 -0.99 -2.46
C LEU A 94 -8.06 -1.20 -1.34
N THR A 95 -8.51 -2.43 -1.17
CA THR A 95 -9.42 -2.84 -0.12
C THR A 95 -8.74 -3.92 0.71
N VAL A 96 -8.65 -3.69 2.01
CA VAL A 96 -8.31 -4.72 2.98
C VAL A 96 -9.60 -5.43 3.36
N ARG A 97 -9.59 -6.75 3.34
CA ARG A 97 -10.70 -7.61 3.74
C ARG A 97 -10.20 -8.54 4.85
N SER A 98 -11.04 -8.82 5.83
CA SER A 98 -10.78 -9.89 6.79
C SER A 98 -11.06 -11.23 6.13
N ALA A 99 -10.22 -12.21 6.40
CA ALA A 99 -10.38 -13.61 6.01
C ALA A 99 -10.33 -14.55 7.23
N ASP A 100 -10.34 -13.99 8.45
CA ASP A 100 -10.44 -14.76 9.69
C ASP A 100 -11.84 -15.36 9.90
N ASP A 101 -12.87 -14.69 9.38
CA ASP A 101 -14.25 -15.14 9.52
C ASP A 101 -14.62 -16.14 8.42
N SER A 102 -15.67 -16.94 8.67
CA SER A 102 -16.28 -17.83 7.66
C SER A 102 -16.65 -17.15 6.33
N HIS A 103 -16.81 -15.83 6.33
CA HIS A 103 -17.13 -15.02 5.15
C HIS A 103 -16.21 -13.80 5.08
N PRO A 104 -15.40 -13.63 4.01
CA PRO A 104 -14.49 -12.50 3.91
C PRO A 104 -15.22 -11.15 3.80
N ARG A 105 -15.04 -10.28 4.80
CA ARG A 105 -15.72 -8.98 4.91
C ARG A 105 -14.77 -7.81 4.63
N PRO A 106 -15.23 -6.74 3.96
CA PRO A 106 -14.43 -5.54 3.78
C PRO A 106 -14.15 -4.88 5.14
N VAL A 107 -12.88 -4.54 5.35
CA VAL A 107 -12.38 -3.87 6.56
C VAL A 107 -12.26 -2.38 6.28
N VAL A 108 -11.49 -2.03 5.25
CA VAL A 108 -11.28 -0.64 4.83
C VAL A 108 -10.89 -0.57 3.36
N THR A 109 -11.34 0.49 2.69
CA THR A 109 -10.94 0.81 1.32
C THR A 109 -10.19 2.13 1.29
N PHE A 110 -9.04 2.12 0.61
CA PHE A 110 -8.15 3.25 0.41
C PHE A 110 -8.28 3.76 -1.02
N ALA A 111 -8.37 5.07 -1.20
CA ALA A 111 -8.15 5.68 -2.49
C ALA A 111 -6.65 5.64 -2.80
N VAL A 112 -6.28 5.09 -3.95
CA VAL A 112 -4.91 5.13 -4.46
C VAL A 112 -4.80 6.38 -5.33
N PRO A 113 -3.99 7.38 -4.94
CA PRO A 113 -3.77 8.53 -5.78
C PRO A 113 -3.07 8.10 -7.07
N LEU A 114 -3.32 8.82 -8.16
CA LEU A 114 -2.59 8.62 -9.42
C LEU A 114 -1.09 8.86 -9.16
N MET A 115 -0.39 7.78 -8.87
CA MET A 115 1.05 7.78 -8.71
C MET A 115 1.61 7.97 -10.12
N ALA A 116 2.20 9.12 -10.40
CA ALA A 116 3.03 9.28 -11.57
C ALA A 116 4.13 8.23 -11.44
N VAL A 117 4.00 7.14 -12.19
CA VAL A 117 5.11 6.20 -12.37
C VAL A 117 6.18 7.07 -12.98
N ARG A 118 7.21 7.42 -12.18
CA ARG A 118 8.46 7.85 -12.77
C ARG A 118 8.91 6.61 -13.52
N ASP A 119 8.58 6.56 -14.82
CA ASP A 119 9.26 5.65 -15.72
C ASP A 119 10.72 5.86 -15.39
N SER A 120 11.38 4.81 -14.89
CA SER A 120 12.80 4.68 -15.05
C SER A 120 13.03 4.57 -16.56
N ARG A 121 12.89 5.70 -17.26
CA ARG A 121 13.49 5.89 -18.56
C ARG A 121 14.96 5.55 -18.32
N PRO A 122 15.56 4.59 -19.04
CA PRO A 122 17.00 4.58 -19.13
C PRO A 122 17.38 6.00 -19.55
N GLU A 123 18.32 6.61 -18.84
CA GLU A 123 18.80 7.97 -19.13
C GLU A 123 19.07 8.07 -20.63
N SER A 124 18.10 8.62 -21.35
CA SER A 124 18.21 8.84 -22.78
C SER A 124 19.14 10.03 -22.88
N ASN A 125 20.36 9.75 -23.34
CA ASN A 125 21.39 10.73 -23.69
C ASN A 125 20.80 12.09 -24.03
N ASP A 126 21.33 13.09 -23.34
CA ASP A 126 21.23 14.51 -23.62
C ASP A 126 21.35 14.77 -25.14
N ALA A 127 20.20 15.02 -25.77
CA ALA A 127 20.11 15.43 -27.16
C ALA A 127 18.99 16.46 -27.28
N GLY A 128 19.28 17.67 -26.80
CA GLY A 128 18.84 18.93 -27.39
C GLY A 128 17.33 19.10 -27.62
N TYR A 129 16.59 19.48 -26.57
CA TYR A 129 15.36 20.23 -26.77
C TYR A 129 15.72 21.71 -27.02
N PRO A 130 15.30 22.32 -28.15
CA PRO A 130 15.49 23.75 -28.35
C PRO A 130 14.65 24.53 -27.32
N SER A 131 15.25 25.58 -26.76
CA SER A 131 14.61 26.46 -25.78
C SER A 131 13.31 27.05 -26.34
N PRO A 132 12.21 27.09 -25.55
CA PRO A 132 10.96 27.68 -26.00
C PRO A 132 11.17 29.17 -26.31
N PRO A 133 10.58 29.71 -27.40
CA PRO A 133 10.73 31.11 -27.76
C PRO A 133 10.08 32.00 -26.70
N GLU A 134 10.84 33.00 -26.23
CA GLU A 134 10.33 33.98 -25.27
C GLU A 134 9.17 34.79 -25.86
N LEU A 135 8.01 34.78 -25.19
CA LEU A 135 6.90 35.67 -25.52
C LEU A 135 7.29 37.12 -25.21
N ARG A 136 7.63 37.89 -26.23
CA ARG A 136 7.74 39.35 -26.13
C ARG A 136 6.34 39.95 -25.98
N ARG A 137 6.16 40.80 -24.96
CA ARG A 137 4.93 41.58 -24.79
C ARG A 137 4.90 42.70 -25.84
N PRO A 138 3.73 43.00 -26.43
CA PRO A 138 3.58 44.10 -27.37
C PRO A 138 3.80 45.46 -26.68
N ALA A 139 4.33 46.41 -27.45
CA ALA A 139 4.66 47.78 -27.04
C ALA A 139 3.42 48.67 -26.92
#